data_AF-A0A836PNF5-F1
#
_entry.id   AF-A0A836PNF5-F1
#
_cell.length_a   1.000
_cell.length_b   1.000
_cell.length_c   1.000
_cell.angle_alpha   90.00
_cell.angle_beta   90.00
_cell.angle_gamma   90.00
#
_symmetry.space_group_name_H-M   'P 1'
#
loop_
_entity.id
_entity.type
_entity.pdbx_description
1 polymer ?
#
loop_
_entity_poly.entity_id
_entity_poly.type
_entity_poly.pdbx_seq_one_letter_code
_entity_poly.pdbx_strand_id
1 'polypeptide(L)'
;MLLRLTSAFKVNARTKNPFVKDRIASVQGMLCNANEERRYFVNEVLCPETAESLEQQIYNKQGEPDKSHDNDHPNDALGYYIHNQFPIRARGGRLNID
;
A
#
# COMPACT_ATOMS: atom_id res chain seq x y z
N MET A 1 12.33 3.62 19.86
CA MET A 1 12.15 2.54 18.85
C MET A 1 13.01 2.77 17.61
N LEU A 2 12.88 3.90 16.91
CA LEU A 2 13.69 4.26 15.74
C LEU A 2 15.22 4.10 15.93
N LEU A 3 15.74 4.52 17.08
CA LEU A 3 17.17 4.45 17.43
C LEU A 3 17.76 3.03 17.42
N ARG A 4 16.94 1.99 17.64
CA ARG A 4 17.39 0.59 17.59
C ARG A 4 17.41 0.05 16.16
N LEU A 5 16.44 0.43 15.33
CA LEU A 5 16.34 -0.01 13.94
C LEU A 5 17.45 0.59 13.06
N THR A 6 17.82 1.85 13.30
CA THR A 6 18.86 2.55 12.54
C THR A 6 20.28 2.01 12.76
N SER A 7 20.49 1.15 13.75
CA SER A 7 21.79 0.51 14.01
C SER A 7 22.14 -0.59 13.01
N ALA A 8 21.12 -1.23 12.42
CA ALA A 8 21.27 -2.35 11.50
C ALA A 8 20.60 -2.11 10.13
N PHE A 9 19.70 -1.12 10.03
CA PHE A 9 18.92 -0.87 8.83
C PHE A 9 18.97 0.59 8.41
N LYS A 10 19.00 0.82 7.08
CA LYS A 10 18.68 2.13 6.52
C LYS A 10 17.17 2.34 6.61
N VAL A 11 16.72 3.10 7.59
CA VAL A 11 15.30 3.41 7.79
C VAL A 11 14.88 4.53 6.85
N ASN A 12 14.00 4.24 5.89
CA ASN A 12 13.36 5.24 5.05
C ASN A 12 11.90 5.39 5.47
N ALA A 13 11.63 6.40 6.30
CA ALA A 13 10.29 6.71 6.80
C ALA A 13 10.01 8.20 6.66
N ARG A 14 8.76 8.54 6.32
CA ARG A 14 8.27 9.93 6.32
C ARG A 14 7.90 10.33 7.75
N THR A 15 7.83 11.65 8.00
CA THR A 15 7.40 12.20 9.30
C THR A 15 5.94 11.91 9.63
N LYS A 16 5.11 11.65 8.62
CA LYS A 16 3.70 11.28 8.74
C LYS A 16 3.39 10.10 7.83
N ASN A 17 2.55 9.18 8.32
CA ASN A 17 2.02 8.09 7.51
C ASN A 17 1.13 8.65 6.39
N PRO A 18 1.28 8.16 5.14
CA PRO A 18 0.36 8.51 4.06
C PRO A 18 -1.05 8.00 4.34
N PHE A 19 -2.06 8.60 3.73
CA PHE A 19 -3.44 8.12 3.87
C PHE A 19 -3.58 6.70 3.32
N VAL A 20 -4.44 5.90 3.95
CA VAL A 20 -4.69 4.50 3.57
C VAL A 20 -5.12 4.40 2.11
N LYS A 21 -6.05 5.27 1.68
CA LYS A 21 -6.54 5.35 0.30
C LYS A 21 -5.43 5.65 -0.71
N ASP A 22 -4.48 6.52 -0.37
CA ASP A 22 -3.35 6.86 -1.26
C ASP A 22 -2.40 5.66 -1.44
N ARG A 23 -2.18 4.88 -0.37
CA ARG A 23 -1.39 3.64 -0.45
C ARG A 23 -2.07 2.62 -1.34
N ILE A 24 -3.36 2.38 -1.12
CA ILE A 24 -4.16 1.45 -1.92
C ILE A 24 -4.16 1.87 -3.38
N ALA A 25 -4.44 3.15 -3.68
CA ALA A 25 -4.43 3.65 -5.05
C ALA A 25 -3.07 3.49 -5.74
N SER A 26 -1.97 3.67 -5.00
CA SER A 26 -0.62 3.46 -5.51
C SER A 26 -0.35 1.98 -5.83
N VAL A 27 -0.79 1.05 -4.95
CA VAL A 27 -0.70 -0.39 -5.18
C VAL A 27 -1.52 -0.81 -6.41
N GLN A 28 -2.78 -0.39 -6.48
CA GLN A 28 -3.66 -0.72 -7.60
C GLN A 28 -3.11 -0.19 -8.93
N GLY A 29 -2.63 1.06 -8.97
CA GLY A 29 -2.00 1.65 -10.15
C GLY A 29 -0.67 0.99 -10.58
N MET A 30 -0.09 0.14 -9.73
CA MET A 30 1.07 -0.70 -10.09
C MET A 30 0.66 -2.11 -10.50
N LEU A 31 -0.36 -2.69 -9.86
CA LEU A 31 -0.90 -4.01 -10.21
C LEU A 31 -1.56 -4.00 -11.60
N CYS A 32 -2.42 -3.01 -11.86
CA CYS A 32 -3.04 -2.76 -13.15
C CYS A 32 -3.63 -1.35 -13.16
N ASN A 33 -3.10 -0.45 -13.97
CA ASN A 33 -3.65 0.90 -14.07
C ASN A 33 -4.82 0.97 -15.07
N ALA A 34 -5.41 2.17 -15.22
CA ALA A 34 -6.53 2.41 -16.12
C ALA A 34 -6.19 2.26 -17.62
N ASN A 35 -4.90 2.16 -17.97
CA ASN A 35 -4.42 1.87 -19.32
C ASN A 35 -4.09 0.37 -19.50
N GLU A 36 -4.53 -0.50 -18.57
CA GLU A 36 -4.24 -1.93 -18.54
C GLU A 36 -2.75 -2.29 -18.37
N GLU A 37 -1.92 -1.33 -17.95
CA GLU A 37 -0.49 -1.56 -17.75
C GLU A 37 -0.25 -2.20 -16.37
N ARG A 38 0.50 -3.30 -16.37
CA ARG A 38 0.95 -4.01 -15.17
C ARG A 38 2.42 -3.73 -14.93
N ARG A 39 2.73 -3.11 -13.79
CA ARG A 39 4.09 -2.65 -13.44
C ARG A 39 4.63 -3.29 -12.17
N TYR A 40 3.81 -4.06 -11.46
CA TYR A 40 4.17 -4.85 -10.30
C TYR A 40 3.53 -6.23 -10.41
N PHE A 41 4.32 -7.27 -10.11
CA PHE A 41 3.92 -8.66 -10.18
C PHE A 41 4.20 -9.31 -8.82
N VAL A 42 3.28 -10.17 -8.38
CA VAL A 42 3.42 -10.96 -7.16
C VAL A 42 3.75 -12.39 -7.55
N ASN A 43 4.75 -12.98 -6.89
CA ASN A 43 5.05 -14.40 -7.02
C ASN A 43 4.23 -15.15 -5.96
N GLU A 44 3.13 -15.79 -6.36
CA GLU A 44 2.25 -16.53 -5.45
C GLU A 44 2.93 -17.70 -4.71
N VAL A 45 3.96 -18.30 -5.31
CA VAL A 45 4.69 -19.44 -4.73
C VAL A 45 5.66 -18.98 -3.64
N LEU A 46 6.36 -17.87 -3.86
CA LEU A 46 7.36 -17.34 -2.92
C LEU A 46 6.79 -16.30 -1.95
N CYS A 47 5.64 -15.70 -2.28
CA CYS A 47 4.97 -14.69 -1.47
C CYS A 47 3.49 -15.06 -1.23
N PRO A 48 3.20 -16.27 -0.71
CA PRO A 48 1.84 -16.78 -0.57
C PRO A 48 0.98 -15.89 0.33
N GLU A 49 1.53 -15.39 1.45
CA GLU A 49 0.80 -14.50 2.36
C GLU A 49 0.40 -13.18 1.68
N THR A 50 1.27 -12.62 0.83
CA THR A 50 0.94 -11.38 0.11
C THR A 50 -0.12 -11.63 -0.96
N ALA A 51 -0.04 -12.77 -1.67
CA ALA A 51 -1.06 -13.15 -2.64
C ALA A 51 -2.42 -13.34 -1.94
N GLU A 52 -2.46 -14.12 -0.86
CA GLU A 52 -3.67 -14.38 -0.09
C GLU A 52 -4.29 -13.08 0.47
N SER A 53 -3.49 -12.21 1.09
CA SER A 53 -4.00 -10.93 1.60
C SER A 53 -4.56 -10.04 0.50
N LEU A 54 -3.94 -10.01 -0.69
CA LEU A 54 -4.44 -9.20 -1.81
C LEU A 54 -5.75 -9.75 -2.37
N GLU A 55 -5.89 -11.07 -2.44
CA GLU A 55 -7.09 -11.75 -2.94
C GLU A 55 -8.29 -11.63 -2.00
N GLN A 56 -8.04 -11.62 -0.68
CA GLN A 56 -9.07 -11.67 0.35
C GLN A 56 -9.37 -10.30 0.99
N GLN A 57 -8.79 -9.20 0.51
CA GLN A 57 -8.97 -7.89 1.13
C GLN A 57 -10.43 -7.41 1.03
N ILE A 58 -11.13 -7.42 2.16
CA ILE A 58 -12.49 -6.89 2.29
C ILE A 58 -12.50 -5.47 2.88
N TYR A 59 -13.56 -4.72 2.58
CA TYR A 59 -13.77 -3.36 3.06
C TYR A 59 -14.97 -3.29 4.00
N ASN A 60 -14.86 -2.46 5.04
CA ASN A 60 -15.94 -2.19 5.97
C ASN A 60 -16.97 -1.19 5.37
N LYS A 61 -18.04 -0.91 6.11
CA LYS A 61 -19.12 0.00 5.69
C LYS A 61 -18.65 1.44 5.49
N GLN A 62 -17.50 1.82 6.03
CA GLN A 62 -16.88 3.14 5.94
C GLN A 62 -15.94 3.24 4.73
N GLY A 63 -15.76 2.17 3.96
CA GLY A 63 -14.87 2.13 2.80
C GLY A 63 -13.39 2.08 3.17
N GLU A 64 -13.07 1.53 4.33
CA GLU A 64 -11.70 1.24 4.77
C GLU A 64 -11.45 -0.27 4.77
N PRO A 65 -10.20 -0.73 4.59
CA PRO A 65 -9.87 -2.13 4.77
C PRO A 65 -10.32 -2.63 6.14
N ASP A 66 -11.00 -3.78 6.17
CA ASP A 66 -11.41 -4.40 7.42
C ASP A 66 -10.19 -5.06 8.10
N LYS A 67 -9.89 -4.60 9.31
CA LYS A 67 -8.79 -5.09 10.14
C LYS A 67 -9.19 -6.17 11.13
N SER A 68 -10.47 -6.56 11.17
CA SER A 68 -10.97 -7.54 12.16
C SER A 68 -10.51 -8.97 11.91
N HIS A 69 -10.07 -9.28 10.69
CA HIS A 69 -9.66 -10.62 10.26
C HIS A 69 -8.13 -10.80 10.19
N ASP A 70 -7.34 -9.83 10.64
CA ASP A 70 -5.87 -9.87 10.74
C ASP A 70 -5.11 -10.13 9.42
N ASN A 71 -5.81 -10.04 8.28
CA ASN A 71 -5.28 -10.32 6.95
C ASN A 71 -4.84 -9.04 6.19
N ASP A 72 -4.51 -7.97 6.92
CA ASP A 72 -4.14 -6.67 6.34
C ASP A 72 -2.63 -6.39 6.39
N HIS A 73 -1.86 -7.12 7.20
CA HIS A 73 -0.45 -6.85 7.43
C HIS A 73 0.41 -6.85 6.14
N PRO A 74 0.32 -7.87 5.26
CA PRO A 74 1.08 -7.87 4.01
C PRO A 74 0.67 -6.71 3.09
N ASN A 75 -0.63 -6.41 3.02
CA ASN A 75 -1.16 -5.29 2.22
C ASN A 75 -0.68 -3.93 2.73
N ASP A 76 -0.67 -3.71 4.05
CA ASP A 76 -0.18 -2.47 4.65
C ASP A 76 1.33 -2.31 4.40
N ALA A 77 2.13 -3.38 4.56
CA ALA A 77 3.56 -3.38 4.26
C ALA A 77 3.87 -3.06 2.79
N LEU A 78 3.19 -3.74 1.87
CA LEU A 78 3.29 -3.49 0.43
C LEU A 78 2.87 -2.06 0.09
N GLY A 79 1.78 -1.58 0.69
CA GLY A 79 1.27 -0.22 0.53
C GLY A 79 2.27 0.85 0.93
N TYR A 80 3.02 0.67 2.03
CA TYR A 80 4.07 1.60 2.41
C TYR A 80 5.21 1.63 1.39
N TYR A 81 5.65 0.48 0.92
CA TYR A 81 6.73 0.39 -0.07
C TYR A 81 6.32 1.03 -1.41
N ILE A 82 5.19 0.62 -1.98
CA ILE A 82 4.72 1.11 -3.27
C ILE A 82 4.40 2.60 -3.21
N HIS A 83 3.75 3.10 -2.16
CA HIS A 83 3.51 4.54 -2.03
C HIS A 83 4.82 5.34 -1.88
N ASN A 84 5.85 4.79 -1.20
CA ASN A 84 7.13 5.48 -1.06
C ASN A 84 7.85 5.62 -2.41
N GLN A 85 7.87 4.55 -3.22
CA GLN A 85 8.60 4.48 -4.49
C GLN A 85 7.80 5.01 -5.69
N PHE A 86 6.51 4.71 -5.74
CA PHE A 86 5.59 4.96 -6.86
C PHE A 86 4.28 5.64 -6.40
N PRO A 87 4.35 6.78 -5.68
CA PRO A 87 3.13 7.46 -5.25
C PRO A 87 2.31 7.93 -6.44
N ILE A 88 0.98 7.86 -6.33
CA ILE A 88 0.08 8.58 -7.25
C ILE A 88 0.31 10.08 -7.06
N ARG A 89 0.89 10.73 -8.07
CA ARG A 89 1.08 12.19 -8.08
C ARG A 89 -0.05 12.80 -8.88
N ALA A 90 -0.98 13.47 -8.21
CA ALA A 90 -1.83 14.43 -8.91
C ALA A 90 -0.93 15.54 -9.47
N ARG A 91 -1.06 15.88 -10.76
CA ARG A 91 -0.58 17.19 -11.23
C ARG A 91 -1.34 18.22 -10.38
N GLY A 92 -0.61 19.12 -9.73
CA GLY A 92 -1.08 19.95 -8.62
C GLY A 92 -2.55 20.38 -8.73
N GLY A 93 -3.37 19.83 -7.85
CA GLY A 93 -4.77 20.18 -7.68
C GLY A 93 -5.28 19.51 -6.41
N ARG A 94 -5.54 20.31 -5.38
CA ARG A 94 -6.25 19.88 -4.18
C ARG A 94 -7.59 19.31 -4.63
N LEU A 95 -7.86 18.03 -4.37
CA LEU A 95 -9.23 17.50 -4.47
C LEU A 95 -10.00 18.06 -3.28
N ASN A 96 -10.64 19.22 -3.48
CA ASN A 96 -11.71 19.67 -2.61
C ASN A 96 -12.93 18.82 -2.97
N ILE A 97 -13.28 17.91 -2.08
CA ILE A 97 -14.57 17.24 -2.10
C ILE A 97 -15.36 17.95 -1.00
N ASP A 98 -16.22 18.87 -1.42
CA ASP A 98 -17.26 19.50 -0.60
C ASP A 98 -18.52 18.62 -0.66
#